data_AF-A0A7W9ZNY3-F1
#
_entry.id   AF-A0A7W9ZNY3-F1
#
_cell.length_a   1.000
_cell.length_b   1.000
_cell.length_c   1.000
_cell.angle_alpha   90.00
_cell.angle_beta   90.00
_cell.angle_gamma   90.00
#
_symmetry.space_group_name_H-M   'P 1'
#
loop_
_entity.id
_entity.type
_entity.pdbx_description
1 polymer ?
#
loop_
_entity_poly.entity_id
_entity_poly.type
_entity_poly.pdbx_seq_one_letter_code
_entity_poly.pdbx_strand_id
1 'polypeptide(L)' 'MKRAKRSFDDYVAYFREGSLSDIEIAERLGVSRVNVWRMRQKWESGETSINEGS' A
#
# COMPACT_ATOMS: atom_id res chain seq x y z
N MET A 1 10.39 5.01 19.65
CA MET A 1 9.66 5.57 18.49
C MET A 1 8.56 4.59 18.11
N LYS A 2 7.29 4.98 18.25
CA LYS A 2 6.17 4.13 17.83
C LYS A 2 6.19 4.09 16.30
N ARG A 3 6.52 2.92 15.71
CA ARG A 3 6.34 2.72 14.27
C ARG A 3 4.85 2.82 14.02
N ALA A 4 4.37 3.94 13.49
CA ALA A 4 2.99 4.07 13.06
C ALA A 4 2.70 2.88 12.12
N LYS A 5 1.65 2.12 12.44
CA LYS A 5 1.21 1.00 11.60
C LYS A 5 0.77 1.63 10.28
N ARG A 6 1.53 1.41 9.20
CA ARG A 6 1.22 1.99 7.88
C ARG A 6 -0.15 1.53 7.44
N SER A 7 -1.02 2.48 7.09
CA SER A 7 -2.39 2.22 6.67
C SER A 7 -2.39 1.82 5.19
N PHE A 8 -3.47 1.16 4.75
CA PHE A 8 -3.72 0.94 3.32
C PHE A 8 -3.72 2.27 2.54
N ASP A 9 -4.18 3.35 3.18
CA ASP A 9 -4.22 4.70 2.60
C ASP A 9 -2.83 5.23 2.17
N ASP A 10 -1.77 4.82 2.89
CA ASP A 10 -0.40 5.19 2.55
C ASP A 10 0.03 4.60 1.19
N TYR A 11 -0.49 3.42 0.84
CA TYR A 11 -0.28 2.80 -0.47
C TYR A 11 -1.14 3.46 -1.55
N VAL A 12 -2.42 3.74 -1.23
CA VAL A 12 -3.38 4.35 -2.15
C VAL A 12 -2.92 5.72 -2.65
N ALA A 13 -2.29 6.53 -1.80
CA ALA A 13 -1.73 7.82 -2.18
C ALA A 13 -0.74 7.69 -3.36
N TYR A 14 0.19 6.73 -3.28
CA TYR A 14 1.16 6.49 -4.34
C TYR A 14 0.53 5.83 -5.58
N PHE A 15 -0.44 4.93 -5.41
CA PHE A 15 -1.12 4.31 -6.54
C PHE A 15 -1.94 5.34 -7.34
N ARG A 16 -2.60 6.29 -6.67
CA ARG A 16 -3.33 7.39 -7.31
C ARG A 16 -2.40 8.36 -8.02
N GLU A 17 -1.21 8.61 -7.48
CA GLU A 17 -0.21 9.45 -8.13
C GLU A 17 0.32 8.80 -9.41
N GLY A 18 0.50 7.47 -9.41
CA GLY A 18 0.88 6.69 -10.60
C GLY A 18 2.31 6.93 -11.10
N SER A 19 3.07 7.81 -10.43
CA SER A 19 4.44 8.21 -10.78
C SER A 19 5.50 7.23 -10.30
N LEU A 20 5.21 6.43 -9.28
CA LEU A 20 6.16 5.54 -8.63
C LEU A 20 5.92 4.07 -8.95
N SER A 21 7.02 3.36 -9.17
CA SER A 21 7.05 1.90 -9.29
C SER A 21 6.86 1.21 -7.94
N ASP A 22 6.47 -0.07 -7.96
CA ASP A 22 6.31 -0.86 -6.73
C ASP A 22 7.60 -0.97 -5.91
N ILE A 23 8.77 -0.84 -6.56
CA ILE A 23 10.07 -0.84 -5.90
C ILE A 23 10.26 0.46 -5.11
N GLU A 24 10.01 1.60 -5.73
CA GLU A 24 10.16 2.91 -5.07
C GLU A 24 9.16 3.09 -3.92
N ILE A 25 7.92 2.61 -4.10
CA ILE A 25 6.91 2.61 -3.05
C ILE A 25 7.36 1.71 -1.88
N ALA A 26 7.94 0.54 -2.18
CA ALA A 26 8.46 -0.37 -1.16
C ALA A 26 9.60 0.25 -0.37
N GLU A 27 10.52 0.97 -1.02
CA GLU A 27 11.62 1.68 -0.37
C GLU A 27 11.11 2.83 0.51
N ARG A 28 10.20 3.68 0.00
CA ARG A 28 9.61 4.79 0.77
C ARG A 28 8.82 4.31 1.98
N LEU A 29 8.05 3.24 1.81
CA LEU A 29 7.25 2.64 2.87
C LEU A 29 8.06 1.66 3.72
N GLY A 30 9.32 1.36 3.40
CA GLY A 30 10.14 0.38 4.11
C GLY A 30 9.46 -0.99 4.23
N VAL A 31 8.83 -1.45 3.15
CA VAL A 31 8.14 -2.76 3.07
C VAL A 31 8.69 -3.57 1.90
N SER A 32 8.26 -4.82 1.76
CA SER A 32 8.64 -5.63 0.61
C SER A 32 7.87 -5.21 -0.65
N ARG A 33 8.54 -5.28 -1.81
CA ARG A 33 7.90 -5.10 -3.14
C ARG A 33 6.68 -5.98 -3.32
N VAL A 34 6.74 -7.23 -2.84
CA VAL A 34 5.62 -8.19 -2.93
C VAL A 34 4.40 -7.69 -2.13
N ASN A 35 4.62 -7.01 -0.99
CA ASN A 35 3.52 -6.41 -0.24
C ASN A 35 2.86 -5.28 -1.04
N VAL A 36 3.65 -4.40 -1.65
CA VAL A 36 3.14 -3.33 -2.51
C VAL A 36 2.33 -3.89 -3.68
N TRP A 37 2.85 -4.90 -4.36
CA TRP A 37 2.16 -5.55 -5.48
C TRP A 37 0.79 -6.12 -5.07
N ARG A 38 0.71 -6.79 -3.91
CA ARG A 38 -0.56 -7.29 -3.37
C ARG A 38 -1.55 -6.16 -3.03
N MET A 39 -1.05 -5.05 -2.49
CA MET A 39 -1.88 -3.88 -2.19
C MET A 39 -2.36 -3.20 -3.47
N ARG A 40 -1.52 -3.15 -4.51
CA ARG A 40 -1.90 -2.62 -5.83
C ARG A 40 -2.98 -3.46 -6.46
N GLN A 41 -2.84 -4.78 -6.45
CA GLN A 41 -3.87 -5.69 -6.97
C GLN A 41 -5.21 -5.52 -6.25
N LYS A 42 -5.20 -5.37 -4.91
CA LYS A 42 -6.41 -5.05 -4.13
C LYS A 42 -7.01 -3.68 -4.46
N TRP A 43 -6.16 -2.69 -4.71
CA TRP A 43 -6.60 -1.34 -5.10
C TRP A 43 -7.21 -1.34 -6.51
N GLU A 44 -6.59 -2.04 -7.47
CA GLU A 44 -7.06 -2.19 -8.84
C GLU A 44 -8.34 -3.04 -8.94
N SER A 45 -8.49 -4.06 -8.10
CA SER A 45 -9.71 -4.89 -8.08
C SER A 45 -10.92 -4.18 -7.47
N GLY A 46 -10.72 -3.01 -6.84
CA GLY A 46 -11.79 -2.27 -6.17
C GLY A 46 -12.33 -2.97 -4.93
N GLU A 47 -11.71 -4.08 -4.49
CA GLU A 47 -12.02 -4.76 -3.23
C GLU A 47 -11.49 -3.93 -2.05
N THR A 48 -12.18 -2.82 -1.78
CA THR A 48 -12.04 -2.03 -0.56
C THR A 48 -12.76 -2.71 0.61
N SER A 49 -12.70 -4.04 0.70
CA SER A 49 -13.18 -4.76 1.88
C SER A 49 -12.12 -4.58 2.98
N ILE A 50 -12.16 -3.41 3.61
CA ILE A 50 -11.57 -3.14 4.92
C ILE A 50 -12.28 -4.09 5.89
N ASN A 51 -11.82 -5.34 5.97
CA ASN A 51 -12.03 -6.15 7.15
C ASN A 51 -11.05 -5.62 8.21
N GLU A 52 -11.41 -4.47 8.78
CA GLU A 52 -10.97 -4.10 10.11
C GLU A 52 -11.63 -5.11 11.04
N GLY A 53 -10.94 -6.22 11.30
CA GLY A 53 -11.39 -7.21 12.27
C GLY A 53 -11.52 -6.55 13.63
N SER A 54 -12.76 -6.34 14.05
CA SER A 54 -13.16 -6.11 15.46
C SER A 54 -13.00 -7.38 16.28
#